data_AF-A0A150TWE2-F1
#
_entry.id   AF-A0A150TWE2-F1
#
_cell.length_a   1.000
_cell.length_b   1.000
_cell.length_c   1.000
_cell.angle_alpha   90.00
_cell.angle_beta   90.00
_cell.angle_gamma   90.00
#
_symmetry.space_group_name_H-M   'P 1'
#
loop_
_entity.id
_entity.type
_entity.pdbx_description
1 polymer ?
#
loop_
_entity_poly.entity_id
_entity_poly.type
_entity_poly.pdbx_seq_one_letter_code
_entity_poly.pdbx_strand_id
1 'polypeptide(L)'
;MLGAGPELARPGAAPPGDKPTAKSDALTDLALTMPIFVLYHIGVAFLPIRNAADPVTAELRALAKHSLPLYAGLTFAVGAAFVIVLSVLGRGHALKTRRFALLATEGALYAILMRFAGAYVVGSLRLGPPVLSNDIFTGVVMSLGAGFYEEIAFRVGLYGLGALGIKLFFGRGVQGVVLLVGWAVVAAAVFSGWHYVGAMGDPWNLPSFVFRMVCGLVLTGIYVFRGFAPAVWTHALYDVWVLVLR
;
A
#
# COMPACT_ATOMS: atom_id res chain seq x y z
N MET A 1 38.93 34.86 42.44
CA MET A 1 37.64 35.40 41.93
C MET A 1 37.82 35.72 40.46
N LEU A 2 37.37 34.83 39.57
CA LEU A 2 37.22 35.11 38.14
C LEU A 2 35.83 34.60 37.77
N GLY A 3 34.90 35.53 37.54
CA GLY A 3 33.50 35.24 37.25
C GLY A 3 33.35 34.67 35.84
N ALA A 4 32.74 33.49 35.74
CA ALA A 4 32.24 32.95 34.49
C ALA A 4 31.06 33.82 34.02
N GLY A 5 31.18 34.39 32.82
CA GLY A 5 30.08 35.11 32.18
C GLY A 5 28.93 34.16 31.80
N PRO A 6 27.70 34.66 31.66
CA PRO A 6 26.56 33.82 31.30
C PRO A 6 26.68 33.34 29.85
N GLU A 7 26.66 32.03 29.67
CA GLU A 7 26.61 31.37 28.37
C GLU A 7 25.27 31.73 27.69
N LEU A 8 25.35 32.59 26.68
CA LEU A 8 24.22 32.97 25.83
C LEU A 8 23.71 31.73 25.09
N ALA A 9 22.56 31.22 25.52
CA ALA A 9 21.81 30.20 24.82
C ALA A 9 21.56 30.64 23.37
N ARG A 10 22.06 29.85 22.40
CA ARG A 10 21.81 30.07 20.98
C ARG A 10 20.31 29.92 20.69
N PRO A 11 19.61 30.96 20.22
CA PRO A 11 18.22 30.82 19.79
C PRO A 11 18.20 30.25 18.37
N GLY A 12 17.37 29.21 18.15
CA GLY A 12 16.95 28.83 16.79
C GLY A 12 17.34 27.44 16.30
N ALA A 13 17.35 26.41 17.14
CA ALA A 13 17.17 25.06 16.63
C ALA A 13 15.74 24.94 16.09
N ALA A 14 15.56 25.15 14.78
CA ALA A 14 14.32 24.84 14.10
C ALA A 14 13.92 23.39 14.43
N PRO A 15 12.62 23.10 14.70
CA PRO A 15 12.19 21.72 14.91
C PRO A 15 12.63 20.90 13.70
N PRO A 16 13.08 19.64 13.89
CA PRO A 16 13.56 18.83 12.77
C PRO A 16 12.45 18.77 11.73
N GLY A 17 12.66 19.50 10.63
CA GLY A 17 11.73 19.51 9.52
C GLY A 17 11.61 18.08 9.03
N ASP A 18 10.39 17.55 9.05
CA ASP A 18 10.03 16.31 8.38
C ASP A 18 10.60 16.35 6.96
N LYS A 19 11.77 15.73 6.75
CA LYS A 19 12.34 15.58 5.42
C LYS A 19 11.40 14.63 4.68
N PRO A 20 10.71 15.08 3.62
CA PRO A 20 9.72 14.26 2.91
C PRO A 20 10.31 12.99 2.26
N THR A 21 11.64 12.91 2.18
CA THR A 21 12.40 11.91 1.43
C THR A 21 12.91 10.73 2.26
N ALA A 22 12.72 10.71 3.58
CA ALA A 22 13.10 9.56 4.40
C ALA A 22 12.05 8.44 4.29
N LYS A 23 12.49 7.18 4.38
CA LYS A 23 11.60 6.02 4.49
C LYS A 23 10.76 6.13 5.77
N SER A 24 9.45 5.99 5.67
CA SER A 24 8.53 6.03 6.81
C SER A 24 8.63 4.77 7.67
N ASP A 25 8.31 4.91 8.95
CA ASP A 25 8.19 3.77 9.87
C ASP A 25 6.85 3.03 9.68
N ALA A 26 6.79 1.76 10.05
CA ALA A 26 5.65 0.88 9.78
C ALA A 26 4.32 1.34 10.40
N LEU A 27 4.35 1.91 11.62
CA LEU A 27 3.13 2.40 12.29
C LEU A 27 2.61 3.68 11.63
N THR A 28 3.51 4.58 11.28
CA THR A 28 3.20 5.77 10.49
C THR A 28 2.66 5.41 9.11
N ASP A 29 3.24 4.39 8.45
CA ASP A 29 2.74 3.92 7.16
C ASP A 29 1.32 3.36 7.26
N LEU A 30 1.06 2.52 8.26
CA LEU A 30 -0.28 1.98 8.48
C LEU A 30 -1.29 3.11 8.78
N ALA A 31 -0.87 4.18 9.46
CA ALA A 31 -1.69 5.39 9.63
C ALA A 31 -2.05 6.05 8.30
N LEU A 32 -1.04 6.18 7.44
CA LEU A 32 -1.13 6.94 6.21
C LEU A 32 -1.92 6.18 5.12
N THR A 33 -2.18 4.89 5.33
CA THR A 33 -3.07 4.05 4.50
C THR A 33 -4.48 3.92 5.06
N MET A 34 -4.75 4.38 6.29
CA MET A 34 -6.08 4.33 6.91
C MET A 34 -7.21 4.92 6.05
N PRO A 35 -7.05 6.05 5.34
CA PRO A 35 -8.10 6.56 4.47
C PRO A 35 -8.48 5.56 3.37
N ILE A 36 -7.50 4.88 2.76
CA ILE A 36 -7.74 3.86 1.73
C ILE A 36 -8.50 2.67 2.35
N PHE A 37 -8.07 2.20 3.52
CA PHE A 37 -8.75 1.13 4.25
C PHE A 37 -10.21 1.48 4.58
N VAL A 38 -10.46 2.65 5.16
CA VAL A 38 -11.81 3.07 5.57
C VAL A 38 -12.71 3.26 4.34
N LEU A 39 -12.22 3.93 3.30
CA LEU A 39 -12.97 4.13 2.06
C LEU A 39 -13.28 2.80 1.37
N TYR A 40 -12.32 1.87 1.35
CA TYR A 40 -12.54 0.52 0.87
C TYR A 40 -13.65 -0.18 1.65
N HIS A 41 -13.58 -0.22 2.98
CA HIS A 41 -14.56 -0.93 3.79
C HIS A 41 -15.95 -0.31 3.73
N ILE A 42 -16.06 1.02 3.71
CA ILE A 42 -17.36 1.68 3.48
C ILE A 42 -17.92 1.28 2.12
N GLY A 43 -17.10 1.31 1.06
CA GLY A 43 -17.55 0.99 -0.29
C GLY A 43 -17.90 -0.48 -0.49
N VAL A 44 -17.05 -1.39 -0.04
CA VAL A 44 -17.20 -2.84 -0.23
C VAL A 44 -18.42 -3.38 0.50
N ALA A 45 -18.91 -2.69 1.54
CA ALA A 45 -20.16 -3.01 2.22
C ALA A 45 -21.35 -3.12 1.26
N PHE A 46 -21.34 -2.30 0.20
CA PHE A 46 -22.39 -2.20 -0.82
C PHE A 46 -22.13 -3.06 -2.06
N LEU A 47 -20.99 -3.74 -2.14
CA LEU A 47 -20.63 -4.57 -3.28
C LEU A 47 -20.93 -6.05 -3.02
N PRO A 48 -21.34 -6.81 -4.06
CA PRO A 48 -21.47 -8.26 -3.98
C PRO A 48 -20.11 -8.97 -4.05
N ILE A 49 -19.05 -8.23 -4.43
CA ILE A 49 -17.68 -8.72 -4.57
C ILE A 49 -16.73 -7.92 -3.67
N ARG A 50 -15.59 -8.52 -3.36
CA ARG A 50 -14.50 -7.91 -2.59
C ARG A 50 -13.16 -8.30 -3.20
N ASN A 51 -12.09 -7.62 -2.80
CA ASN A 51 -10.74 -8.00 -3.22
C ASN A 51 -10.41 -9.40 -2.68
N ALA A 52 -9.74 -10.23 -3.49
CA ALA A 52 -9.43 -11.61 -3.12
C ALA A 52 -8.45 -11.71 -1.93
N ALA A 53 -7.62 -10.70 -1.73
CA ALA A 53 -6.68 -10.61 -0.61
C ALA A 53 -7.31 -10.01 0.67
N ASP A 54 -8.60 -9.68 0.68
CA ASP A 54 -9.31 -9.14 1.83
C ASP A 54 -10.01 -10.24 2.66
N PRO A 55 -9.40 -10.77 3.73
CA PRO A 55 -10.09 -11.65 4.67
C PRO A 55 -11.02 -10.88 5.62
N VAL A 56 -10.68 -9.63 5.94
CA VAL A 56 -11.27 -8.83 7.03
C VAL A 56 -12.74 -8.52 6.80
N THR A 57 -13.16 -8.24 5.56
CA THR A 57 -14.58 -7.95 5.29
C THR A 57 -15.49 -9.10 5.68
N ALA A 58 -15.05 -10.36 5.54
CA ALA A 58 -15.87 -11.51 5.94
C ALA A 58 -16.03 -11.57 7.45
N GLU A 59 -14.94 -11.39 8.19
CA GLU A 59 -14.95 -11.38 9.65
C GLU A 59 -15.80 -10.21 10.19
N LEU A 60 -15.64 -9.01 9.63
CA LEU A 60 -16.45 -7.85 10.01
C LEU A 60 -17.93 -8.06 9.68
N ARG A 61 -18.28 -8.66 8.53
CA ARG A 61 -19.68 -8.97 8.18
C ARG A 61 -20.26 -10.03 9.12
N ALA A 62 -19.48 -11.04 9.48
CA ALA A 62 -19.88 -12.09 10.41
C ALA A 62 -20.11 -11.54 11.83
N LEU A 63 -19.17 -10.75 12.35
CA LEU A 63 -19.30 -10.04 13.64
C LEU A 63 -20.48 -9.07 13.64
N ALA A 64 -20.71 -8.40 12.51
CA ALA A 64 -21.85 -7.52 12.34
C ALA A 64 -23.19 -8.27 12.21
N LYS A 65 -23.19 -9.61 12.20
CA LYS A 65 -24.40 -10.42 11.94
C LYS A 65 -25.15 -9.97 10.69
N HIS A 66 -24.40 -9.59 9.65
CA HIS A 66 -24.91 -9.02 8.40
C HIS A 66 -25.66 -7.67 8.53
N SER A 67 -25.59 -6.99 9.68
CA SER A 67 -26.15 -5.65 9.89
C SER A 67 -25.22 -4.56 9.36
N LEU A 68 -25.70 -3.78 8.39
CA LEU A 68 -24.92 -2.71 7.77
C LEU A 68 -24.50 -1.59 8.74
N PRO A 69 -25.39 -1.08 9.64
CA PRO A 69 -24.98 -0.11 10.66
C PRO A 69 -23.91 -0.64 11.60
N LEU A 70 -24.02 -1.92 12.02
CA LEU A 70 -23.03 -2.53 12.91
C LEU A 70 -21.69 -2.73 12.20
N TYR A 71 -21.71 -3.15 10.93
CA TYR A 71 -20.51 -3.24 10.10
C TYR A 71 -19.81 -1.88 9.99
N ALA A 72 -20.56 -0.82 9.65
CA ALA A 72 -20.02 0.54 9.57
C ALA A 72 -19.44 0.98 10.92
N GLY A 73 -20.16 0.73 12.03
CA GLY A 73 -19.69 1.03 13.38
C GLY A 73 -18.39 0.31 13.73
N LEU A 74 -18.24 -0.97 13.36
CA LEU A 74 -17.01 -1.74 13.56
C LEU A 74 -15.86 -1.19 12.72
N THR A 75 -16.09 -0.85 11.45
CA THR A 75 -15.07 -0.21 10.59
C THR A 75 -14.60 1.11 11.19
N PHE A 76 -15.52 1.97 11.65
CA PHE A 76 -15.17 3.22 12.32
C PHE A 76 -14.41 2.98 13.63
N ALA A 77 -14.78 1.96 14.41
CA ALA A 77 -14.09 1.61 15.64
C ALA A 77 -12.63 1.18 15.40
N VAL A 78 -12.36 0.40 14.33
CA VAL A 78 -10.99 0.07 13.91
C VAL A 78 -10.20 1.33 13.58
N GLY A 79 -10.83 2.27 12.85
CA GLY A 79 -10.23 3.57 12.55
C GLY A 79 -9.89 4.40 13.78
N ALA A 80 -10.84 4.52 14.70
CA ALA A 80 -10.66 5.26 15.95
C ALA A 80 -9.58 4.64 16.85
N ALA A 81 -9.57 3.31 16.98
CA ALA A 81 -8.55 2.61 17.75
C ALA A 81 -7.13 2.91 17.22
N PHE A 82 -6.97 2.96 15.90
CA PHE A 82 -5.68 3.28 15.29
C PHE A 82 -5.21 4.71 15.62
N VAL A 83 -6.10 5.69 15.51
CA VAL A 83 -5.81 7.09 15.87
C VAL A 83 -5.41 7.22 17.34
N ILE A 84 -6.10 6.51 18.24
CA ILE A 84 -5.78 6.48 19.67
C ILE A 84 -4.38 5.92 19.90
N VAL A 85 -4.05 4.76 19.30
CA VAL A 85 -2.73 4.13 19.44
C VAL A 85 -1.61 5.08 19.01
N LEU A 86 -1.72 5.74 17.85
CA LEU A 86 -0.71 6.70 17.42
C LEU A 86 -0.57 7.90 18.35
N SER A 87 -1.70 8.38 18.88
CA SER A 87 -1.72 9.53 19.80
C SER A 87 -1.03 9.18 21.12
N VAL A 88 -1.32 8.00 21.68
CA VAL A 88 -0.66 7.47 22.89
C VAL A 88 0.83 7.26 22.67
N LEU A 89 1.25 6.81 21.50
CA LEU A 89 2.66 6.62 21.15
C LEU A 89 3.41 7.92 20.83
N GLY A 90 2.78 9.09 20.98
CA GLY A 90 3.38 10.39 20.67
C GLY A 90 3.60 10.63 19.16
N ARG A 91 3.00 9.79 18.31
CA ARG A 91 3.13 9.83 16.84
C ARG A 91 1.98 10.55 16.16
N GLY A 92 1.24 11.39 16.89
CA GLY A 92 0.13 12.17 16.32
C GLY A 92 0.53 13.08 15.15
N HIS A 93 1.82 13.43 15.03
CA HIS A 93 2.34 14.15 13.87
C HIS A 93 2.23 13.37 12.55
N ALA A 94 2.12 12.03 12.60
CA ALA A 94 1.81 11.19 11.44
C ALA A 94 0.44 11.50 10.85
N LEU A 95 -0.50 11.97 11.68
CA LEU A 95 -1.88 12.29 11.30
C LEU A 95 -2.04 13.68 10.66
N LYS A 96 -0.95 14.42 10.44
CA LYS A 96 -1.02 15.72 9.76
C LYS A 96 -1.51 15.54 8.32
N THR A 97 -2.62 16.19 7.95
CA THR A 97 -3.23 16.16 6.61
C THR A 97 -2.23 16.39 5.48
N ARG A 98 -1.24 17.27 5.69
CA ARG A 98 -0.15 17.54 4.74
C ARG A 98 0.62 16.28 4.35
N ARG A 99 0.86 15.34 5.27
CA ARG A 99 1.59 14.09 4.99
C ARG A 99 0.77 13.15 4.10
N PHE A 100 -0.53 13.04 4.35
CA PHE A 100 -1.44 12.29 3.47
C PHE A 100 -1.44 12.87 2.05
N ALA A 101 -1.56 14.20 1.93
CA ALA A 101 -1.53 14.86 0.62
C ALA A 101 -0.21 14.64 -0.13
N LEU A 102 0.93 14.74 0.57
CA LEU A 102 2.25 14.49 -0.02
C LEU A 102 2.40 13.04 -0.49
N LEU A 103 1.96 12.06 0.30
CA LEU A 103 2.01 10.65 -0.09
C LEU A 103 1.05 10.30 -1.22
N ALA A 104 -0.16 10.84 -1.20
CA ALA A 104 -1.10 10.68 -2.31
C ALA A 104 -0.52 11.28 -3.59
N THR A 105 0.16 12.42 -3.50
CA THR A 105 0.85 13.06 -4.64
C THR A 105 2.04 12.20 -5.12
N GLU A 106 2.87 11.73 -4.20
CA GLU A 106 3.99 10.83 -4.52
C GLU A 106 3.50 9.54 -5.19
N GLY A 107 2.48 8.90 -4.62
CA GLY A 107 1.84 7.72 -5.18
C GLY A 107 1.22 7.98 -6.55
N ALA A 108 0.59 9.15 -6.75
CA ALA A 108 0.06 9.55 -8.05
C ALA A 108 1.18 9.69 -9.09
N LEU A 109 2.31 10.31 -8.73
CA LEU A 109 3.47 10.44 -9.63
C LEU A 109 4.06 9.08 -10.01
N TYR A 110 4.17 8.15 -9.05
CA TYR A 110 4.59 6.78 -9.35
C TYR A 110 3.57 6.03 -10.22
N ALA A 111 2.28 6.17 -9.96
CA ALA A 111 1.22 5.57 -10.75
C ALA A 111 1.24 6.08 -12.20
N ILE A 112 1.42 7.39 -12.39
CA ILE A 112 1.61 8.04 -13.69
C ILE A 112 2.80 7.41 -14.43
N LEU A 113 3.96 7.33 -13.77
CA LEU A 113 5.18 6.78 -14.37
C LEU A 113 4.99 5.32 -14.77
N MET A 114 4.38 4.51 -13.89
CA MET A 114 4.04 3.11 -14.17
C MET A 114 3.11 2.97 -15.37
N ARG A 115 2.10 3.84 -15.49
CA ARG A 115 1.15 3.83 -16.61
C ARG A 115 1.83 4.11 -17.93
N PHE A 116 2.66 5.15 -18.01
CA PHE A 116 3.37 5.48 -19.24
C PHE A 116 4.41 4.42 -19.62
N ALA A 117 5.15 3.90 -18.63
CA ALA A 117 6.07 2.79 -18.87
C ALA A 117 5.33 1.54 -19.39
N GLY A 118 4.18 1.22 -18.82
CA GLY A 118 3.33 0.11 -19.27
C GLY A 118 2.80 0.28 -20.69
N ALA A 119 2.26 1.46 -21.01
CA ALA A 119 1.75 1.78 -22.33
C ALA A 119 2.85 1.71 -23.41
N TYR A 120 4.06 2.17 -23.08
CA TYR A 120 5.21 2.13 -23.98
C TYR A 120 5.69 0.69 -24.28
N VAL A 121 5.70 -0.18 -23.26
CA VAL A 121 6.26 -1.55 -23.39
C VAL A 121 5.25 -2.55 -23.95
N VAL A 122 3.97 -2.44 -23.60
CA VAL A 122 2.97 -3.49 -23.90
C VAL A 122 1.74 -2.98 -24.67
N GLY A 123 1.69 -1.69 -25.00
CA GLY A 123 0.52 -1.07 -25.64
C GLY A 123 -0.69 -0.99 -24.71
N SER A 124 -1.90 -0.98 -25.29
CA SER A 124 -3.16 -0.93 -24.52
C SER A 124 -3.61 -2.33 -24.07
N LEU A 125 -2.99 -2.88 -23.03
CA LEU A 125 -3.52 -4.07 -22.38
C LEU A 125 -4.80 -3.72 -21.62
N ARG A 126 -5.87 -4.48 -21.86
CA ARG A 126 -7.03 -4.49 -20.95
C ARG A 126 -6.69 -5.40 -19.79
N LEU A 127 -6.58 -4.82 -18.59
CA LEU A 127 -6.28 -5.54 -17.36
C LEU A 127 -7.57 -5.67 -16.54
N GLY A 128 -7.82 -6.88 -16.03
CA GLY A 128 -8.96 -7.19 -15.18
C GLY A 128 -10.13 -7.87 -15.89
N PRO A 129 -10.97 -8.61 -15.15
CA PRO A 129 -12.04 -9.40 -15.72
C PRO A 129 -13.09 -8.51 -16.41
N PRO A 130 -13.68 -8.97 -17.54
CA PRO A 130 -14.74 -8.24 -18.25
C PRO A 130 -15.95 -7.90 -17.36
N VAL A 131 -16.13 -8.59 -16.24
CA VAL A 131 -17.25 -8.39 -15.31
C VAL A 131 -17.15 -7.07 -14.53
N LEU A 132 -15.94 -6.54 -14.29
CA LEU A 132 -15.75 -5.23 -13.64
C LEU A 132 -16.07 -4.05 -14.57
N SER A 133 -16.38 -4.31 -15.84
CA SER A 133 -15.97 -3.41 -16.92
C SER A 133 -16.77 -2.12 -17.11
N ASN A 134 -17.80 -1.75 -16.34
CA ASN A 134 -18.50 -0.46 -16.54
C ASN A 134 -18.95 0.29 -15.28
N ASP A 135 -18.77 -0.24 -14.07
CA ASP A 135 -19.17 0.47 -12.85
C ASP A 135 -17.97 1.18 -12.20
N ILE A 136 -17.98 2.51 -12.28
CA ILE A 136 -16.98 3.39 -11.67
C ILE A 136 -16.87 3.12 -10.17
N PHE A 137 -17.99 2.91 -9.48
CA PHE A 137 -17.98 2.70 -8.04
C PHE A 137 -17.26 1.40 -7.66
N THR A 138 -17.64 0.28 -8.29
CA THR A 138 -16.95 -1.00 -8.13
C THR A 138 -15.46 -0.89 -8.47
N GLY A 139 -15.11 -0.24 -9.59
CA GLY A 139 -13.72 -0.05 -10.00
C GLY A 139 -12.89 0.70 -8.95
N VAL A 140 -13.39 1.81 -8.42
CA VAL A 140 -12.71 2.58 -7.37
C VAL A 140 -12.55 1.75 -6.10
N VAL A 141 -13.63 1.13 -5.61
CA VAL A 141 -13.58 0.35 -4.36
C VAL A 141 -12.62 -0.83 -4.49
N MET A 142 -12.67 -1.58 -5.59
CA MET A 142 -11.76 -2.71 -5.82
C MET A 142 -10.30 -2.26 -5.93
N SER A 143 -10.03 -1.08 -6.51
CA SER A 143 -8.69 -0.48 -6.57
C SER A 143 -8.14 -0.12 -5.18
N LEU A 144 -9.00 0.44 -4.31
CA LEU A 144 -8.61 0.73 -2.92
C LEU A 144 -8.31 -0.57 -2.15
N GLY A 145 -9.14 -1.60 -2.35
CA GLY A 145 -8.94 -2.92 -1.76
C GLY A 145 -7.65 -3.59 -2.23
N ALA A 146 -7.36 -3.56 -3.53
CA ALA A 146 -6.13 -4.07 -4.11
C ALA A 146 -4.91 -3.34 -3.54
N GLY A 147 -4.94 -2.00 -3.58
CA GLY A 147 -3.86 -1.18 -3.06
C GLY A 147 -3.56 -1.45 -1.58
N PHE A 148 -4.56 -1.71 -0.73
CA PHE A 148 -4.30 -2.02 0.68
C PHE A 148 -3.94 -3.50 0.92
N TYR A 149 -4.82 -4.43 0.53
CA TYR A 149 -4.71 -5.83 0.90
C TYR A 149 -3.64 -6.59 0.13
N GLU A 150 -3.47 -6.31 -1.16
CA GLU A 150 -2.44 -6.99 -1.95
C GLU A 150 -1.06 -6.50 -1.54
N GLU A 151 -0.90 -5.23 -1.16
CA GLU A 151 0.37 -4.75 -0.61
C GLU A 151 0.69 -5.40 0.75
N ILE A 152 -0.31 -5.62 1.62
CA ILE A 152 -0.10 -6.40 2.85
C ILE A 152 0.34 -7.83 2.50
N ALA A 153 -0.37 -8.50 1.60
CA ALA A 153 -0.10 -9.90 1.27
C ALA A 153 1.28 -10.07 0.63
N PHE A 154 1.61 -9.27 -0.39
CA PHE A 154 2.79 -9.48 -1.22
C PHE A 154 4.02 -8.69 -0.75
N ARG A 155 3.87 -7.48 -0.20
CA ARG A 155 5.02 -6.65 0.20
C ARG A 155 5.37 -6.86 1.66
N VAL A 156 4.38 -6.85 2.56
CA VAL A 156 4.63 -7.10 3.98
C VAL A 156 4.79 -8.59 4.25
N GLY A 157 3.84 -9.41 3.81
CA GLY A 157 3.82 -10.85 4.00
C GLY A 157 4.91 -11.56 3.20
N LEU A 158 4.72 -11.71 1.88
CA LEU A 158 5.61 -12.51 1.05
C LEU A 158 7.03 -11.92 0.95
N TYR A 159 7.16 -10.70 0.45
CA TYR A 159 8.47 -10.08 0.30
C TYR A 159 9.11 -9.74 1.65
N GLY A 160 8.39 -9.06 2.55
CA GLY A 160 8.90 -8.57 3.82
C GLY A 160 9.35 -9.67 4.77
N LEU A 161 8.52 -10.70 4.99
CA LEU A 161 8.91 -11.83 5.85
C LEU A 161 10.00 -12.68 5.21
N GLY A 162 9.95 -12.91 3.89
CA GLY A 162 11.03 -13.61 3.19
C GLY A 162 12.36 -12.86 3.25
N ALA A 163 12.33 -11.53 3.09
CA ALA A 163 13.49 -10.67 3.24
C ALA A 163 14.05 -10.67 4.68
N LEU A 164 13.19 -10.77 5.68
CA LEU A 164 13.62 -10.97 7.07
C LEU A 164 14.34 -12.31 7.22
N GLY A 165 13.75 -13.40 6.74
CA GLY A 165 14.38 -14.73 6.75
C GLY A 165 15.75 -14.73 6.06
N ILE A 166 15.86 -14.16 4.86
CA ILE A 166 17.12 -14.06 4.12
C ILE A 166 18.18 -13.32 4.94
N LYS A 167 17.84 -12.20 5.55
CA LYS A 167 18.77 -11.42 6.38
C LYS A 167 19.19 -12.16 7.65
N LEU A 168 18.30 -12.97 8.23
CA LEU A 168 18.59 -13.76 9.42
C LEU A 168 19.55 -14.93 9.13
N PHE A 169 19.35 -15.63 8.00
CA PHE A 169 20.13 -16.83 7.68
C PHE A 169 21.38 -16.56 6.84
N PHE A 170 21.38 -15.54 5.98
CA PHE A 170 22.47 -15.25 5.03
C PHE A 170 23.15 -13.90 5.26
N GLY A 171 22.71 -13.16 6.28
CA GLY A 171 23.28 -11.86 6.64
C GLY A 171 22.99 -10.75 5.63
N ARG A 172 23.79 -9.67 5.71
CA ARG A 172 23.66 -8.46 4.88
C ARG A 172 24.80 -8.26 3.88
N GLY A 173 25.65 -9.27 3.71
CA GLY A 173 26.73 -9.26 2.72
C GLY A 173 26.20 -9.42 1.28
N VAL A 174 27.11 -9.53 0.32
CA VAL A 174 26.79 -9.66 -1.11
C VAL A 174 25.81 -10.82 -1.37
N GLN A 175 26.02 -11.97 -0.74
CA GLN A 175 25.12 -13.12 -0.85
C GLN A 175 23.69 -12.79 -0.43
N GLY A 176 23.50 -12.13 0.73
CA GLY A 176 22.19 -11.71 1.21
C GLY A 176 21.51 -10.71 0.25
N VAL A 177 22.27 -9.78 -0.33
CA VAL A 177 21.75 -8.84 -1.33
C VAL A 177 21.29 -9.56 -2.60
N VAL A 178 22.10 -10.47 -3.14
CA VAL A 178 21.74 -11.26 -4.32
C VAL A 178 20.46 -12.07 -4.06
N LEU A 179 20.35 -12.70 -2.89
CA LEU A 179 19.16 -13.44 -2.50
C LEU A 179 17.93 -12.53 -2.35
N LEU A 180 18.08 -11.32 -1.81
CA LEU A 180 16.98 -10.35 -1.71
C LEU A 180 16.47 -9.88 -3.07
N VAL A 181 17.37 -9.67 -4.03
CA VAL A 181 17.01 -9.30 -5.41
C VAL A 181 16.30 -10.48 -6.10
N GLY A 182 16.85 -11.69 -5.98
CA GLY A 182 16.18 -12.89 -6.48
C GLY A 182 14.81 -13.10 -5.86
N TRP A 183 14.68 -12.85 -4.55
CA TRP A 183 13.39 -12.94 -3.85
C TRP A 183 12.38 -11.90 -4.31
N ALA A 184 12.81 -10.67 -4.64
CA ALA A 184 11.92 -9.67 -5.22
C ALA A 184 11.31 -10.15 -6.55
N VAL A 185 12.12 -10.80 -7.39
CA VAL A 185 11.67 -11.38 -8.67
C VAL A 185 10.66 -12.51 -8.44
N VAL A 186 10.93 -13.40 -7.49
CA VAL A 186 9.99 -14.48 -7.13
C VAL A 186 8.68 -13.91 -6.59
N ALA A 187 8.74 -12.97 -5.64
CA ALA A 187 7.56 -12.36 -5.06
C ALA A 187 6.70 -11.63 -6.12
N ALA A 188 7.33 -10.93 -7.06
CA ALA A 188 6.66 -10.28 -8.17
C ALA A 188 6.02 -11.28 -9.16
N ALA A 189 6.66 -12.43 -9.41
CA ALA A 189 6.08 -13.49 -10.24
C ALA A 189 4.87 -14.13 -9.55
N VAL A 190 4.92 -14.35 -8.24
CA VAL A 190 3.78 -14.86 -7.45
C VAL A 190 2.64 -13.84 -7.43
N PHE A 191 2.93 -12.55 -7.23
CA PHE A 191 1.95 -11.46 -7.36
C PHE A 191 1.27 -11.48 -8.74
N SER A 192 2.04 -11.62 -9.82
CA SER A 192 1.47 -11.72 -11.16
C SER A 192 0.61 -12.97 -11.33
N GLY A 193 1.09 -14.13 -10.87
CA GLY A 193 0.37 -15.41 -10.91
C GLY A 193 -0.97 -15.37 -10.15
N TRP A 194 -1.05 -14.60 -9.06
CA TRP A 194 -2.27 -14.42 -8.27
C TRP A 194 -3.45 -13.89 -9.10
N HIS A 195 -3.19 -13.13 -10.16
CA HIS A 195 -4.25 -12.60 -11.02
C HIS A 195 -4.85 -13.63 -12.00
N TYR A 196 -4.32 -14.86 -12.06
CA TYR A 196 -4.82 -15.92 -12.93
C TYR A 196 -5.51 -17.06 -12.16
N VAL A 197 -5.70 -16.90 -10.84
CA VAL A 197 -6.26 -17.96 -9.99
C VAL A 197 -7.55 -17.50 -9.29
N GLY A 198 -8.39 -18.46 -8.93
CA GLY A 198 -9.66 -18.21 -8.25
C GLY A 198 -10.80 -17.78 -9.19
N ALA A 199 -11.98 -17.55 -8.61
CA ALA A 199 -13.21 -17.31 -9.37
C ALA A 199 -13.19 -16.01 -10.20
N MET A 200 -12.33 -15.05 -9.86
CA MET A 200 -12.18 -13.76 -10.55
C MET A 200 -10.86 -13.65 -11.32
N GLY A 201 -10.15 -14.77 -11.54
CA GLY A 201 -8.89 -14.79 -12.26
C GLY A 201 -9.04 -14.45 -13.76
N ASP A 202 -8.07 -13.71 -14.29
CA ASP A 202 -7.96 -13.42 -15.72
C ASP A 202 -7.60 -14.72 -16.49
N PRO A 203 -8.04 -14.87 -17.76
CA PRO A 203 -7.51 -15.93 -18.62
C PRO A 203 -6.00 -15.80 -18.78
N TRP A 204 -5.28 -16.92 -18.80
CA TRP A 204 -3.83 -16.92 -18.94
C TRP A 204 -3.37 -16.16 -20.19
N ASN A 205 -2.46 -15.21 -20.00
CA ASN A 205 -1.91 -14.40 -21.07
C ASN A 205 -0.50 -13.90 -20.69
N LEU A 206 0.51 -14.31 -21.46
CA LEU A 206 1.91 -14.01 -21.14
C LEU A 206 2.22 -12.50 -21.12
N PRO A 207 1.77 -11.65 -22.07
CA PRO A 207 1.98 -10.21 -22.01
C PRO A 207 1.48 -9.57 -20.70
N SER A 208 0.25 -9.87 -20.29
CA SER A 208 -0.31 -9.37 -19.03
C SER A 208 0.43 -9.94 -17.81
N PHE A 209 0.93 -11.18 -17.88
CA PHE A 209 1.68 -11.78 -16.78
C PHE A 209 3.01 -11.06 -16.58
N VAL A 210 3.77 -10.86 -17.66
CA VAL A 210 5.04 -10.13 -17.60
C VAL A 210 4.82 -8.68 -17.17
N PHE A 211 3.77 -8.04 -17.70
CA PHE A 211 3.39 -6.69 -17.32
C PHE A 211 3.13 -6.55 -15.80
N ARG A 212 2.28 -7.42 -15.24
CA ARG A 212 1.95 -7.44 -13.81
C ARG A 212 3.17 -7.78 -12.96
N MET A 213 4.05 -8.66 -13.43
CA MET A 213 5.31 -8.98 -12.75
C MET A 213 6.23 -7.76 -12.68
N VAL A 214 6.36 -6.99 -13.77
CA VAL A 214 7.14 -5.73 -13.76
C VAL A 214 6.52 -4.72 -12.79
N CYS A 215 5.19 -4.57 -12.78
CA CYS A 215 4.51 -3.72 -11.79
C CYS A 215 4.79 -4.19 -10.35
N GLY A 216 4.77 -5.51 -10.12
CA GLY A 216 5.13 -6.14 -8.86
C GLY A 216 6.53 -5.77 -8.39
N LEU A 217 7.51 -5.78 -9.29
CA LEU A 217 8.89 -5.35 -9.02
C LEU A 217 8.99 -3.85 -8.69
N VAL A 218 8.32 -2.99 -9.46
CA VAL A 218 8.31 -1.54 -9.21
C VAL A 218 7.74 -1.23 -7.83
N LEU A 219 6.58 -1.79 -7.49
CA LEU A 219 5.94 -1.64 -6.18
C LEU A 219 6.82 -2.22 -5.05
N THR A 220 7.54 -3.32 -5.30
CA THR A 220 8.53 -3.84 -4.34
C THR A 220 9.68 -2.86 -4.12
N GLY A 221 10.16 -2.21 -5.18
CA GLY A 221 11.13 -1.11 -5.08
C GLY A 221 10.62 0.05 -4.23
N ILE A 222 9.41 0.53 -4.52
CA ILE A 222 8.75 1.60 -3.73
C ILE A 222 8.64 1.18 -2.27
N TYR A 223 8.20 -0.04 -1.97
CA TYR A 223 8.13 -0.57 -0.60
C TYR A 223 9.49 -0.58 0.10
N VAL A 224 10.53 -1.06 -0.59
CA VAL A 224 11.89 -1.15 -0.02
C VAL A 224 12.45 0.24 0.31
N PHE A 225 12.32 1.20 -0.61
CA PHE A 225 12.99 2.51 -0.51
C PHE A 225 12.15 3.59 0.17
N ARG A 226 10.82 3.54 0.06
CA ARG A 226 9.91 4.59 0.52
C ARG A 226 8.98 4.14 1.63
N GLY A 227 8.57 2.87 1.63
CA GLY A 227 7.75 2.28 2.69
C GLY A 227 6.42 1.75 2.17
N PHE A 228 5.59 1.29 3.10
CA PHE A 228 4.31 0.65 2.80
C PHE A 228 3.27 1.64 2.28
N ALA A 229 3.13 2.83 2.88
CA ALA A 229 2.12 3.79 2.44
C ALA A 229 2.33 4.26 0.98
N PRO A 230 3.54 4.66 0.55
CA PRO A 230 3.79 4.99 -0.86
C PRO A 230 3.39 3.87 -1.83
N ALA A 231 3.68 2.60 -1.50
CA ALA A 231 3.32 1.46 -2.35
C ALA A 231 1.80 1.27 -2.46
N VAL A 232 1.09 1.37 -1.33
CA VAL A 232 -0.39 1.30 -1.27
C VAL A 232 -1.05 2.40 -2.08
N TRP A 233 -0.61 3.66 -1.90
CA TRP A 233 -1.14 4.79 -2.67
C TRP A 233 -0.85 4.65 -4.17
N THR A 234 0.37 4.22 -4.53
CA THR A 234 0.75 3.99 -5.94
C THR A 234 -0.14 2.94 -6.58
N HIS A 235 -0.30 1.78 -5.93
CA HIS A 235 -1.08 0.67 -6.46
C HIS A 235 -2.56 1.05 -6.59
N ALA A 236 -3.17 1.61 -5.54
CA ALA A 236 -4.57 2.03 -5.57
C ALA A 236 -4.84 3.05 -6.70
N LEU A 237 -3.99 4.06 -6.84
CA LEU A 237 -4.18 5.11 -7.86
C LEU A 237 -3.91 4.60 -9.28
N TYR A 238 -2.94 3.69 -9.44
CA TYR A 238 -2.67 3.02 -10.71
C TYR A 238 -3.90 2.21 -11.16
N ASP A 239 -4.50 1.43 -10.26
CA ASP A 239 -5.68 0.63 -10.56
C ASP A 239 -6.91 1.50 -10.84
N VAL A 240 -7.11 2.59 -10.09
CA VAL A 240 -8.18 3.56 -10.41
C VAL A 240 -8.01 4.08 -11.83
N TRP A 241 -6.80 4.44 -12.25
CA TRP A 241 -6.57 4.89 -13.61
C TRP A 241 -6.94 3.80 -14.63
N VAL A 242 -6.40 2.60 -14.46
CA VAL A 242 -6.57 1.50 -15.42
C VAL A 242 -8.02 1.01 -15.51
N LEU A 243 -8.70 0.89 -14.37
CA LEU A 243 -10.04 0.30 -14.30
C LEU A 243 -11.16 1.34 -14.51
N VAL A 244 -10.93 2.61 -14.15
CA VAL A 244 -11.97 3.65 -14.15
C VAL A 244 -11.75 4.67 -15.25
N LEU A 245 -10.54 5.21 -15.38
CA LEU A 245 -10.28 6.37 -16.25
C LEU A 245 -9.98 6.01 -17.72
N ARG A 246 -9.77 4.71 -18.01
CA ARG A 246 -9.46 4.12 -19.33
C ARG A 246 -8.31 4.81 -20.07
#